data_AF-A0A7S1YX28-F1
#
_entry.id   AF-A0A7S1YX28-F1
#
_cell.length_a   1.000
_cell.length_b   1.000
_cell.length_c   1.000
_cell.angle_alpha   90.00
_cell.angle_beta   90.00
_cell.angle_gamma   90.00
#
_symmetry.space_group_name_H-M   'P 1'
#
loop_
_entity.id
_entity.type
_entity.pdbx_description
1 polymer ?
#
loop_
_entity_poly.entity_id
_entity_poly.type
_entity_poly.pdbx_seq_one_letter_code
_entity_poly.pdbx_strand_id
1 'polypeptide(L)'
;SDAAARDTAEERGPKARVIFCCPNMSLIDDNTAGNKVPYERKDKNATKKLECAPSNNLNFGFVHFPTAHEMYAHLREITKPGGEFVVRNFVGVIDDIRVEKSLVETELFPRGALEYYTKKNMGWDYSQEDVAKWQLNERGGVQGDYRDGMQEKITNVIDCLQSEPLSKRAVIPIPFSNDGSKTADWKDQGQNKCCRELHLYLEDGKLKCTGIVRMQNANIFVKNIHFFATLIDHVAKQLGVDVGEYTHWITNLCHDRSATGC
;
A
#
# COMPACT_ATOMS: atom_id res chain seq x y z
N SER A 1 -11.30 73.55 -14.03
CA SER A 1 -10.31 73.06 -15.01
C SER A 1 -9.91 71.65 -14.61
N ASP A 2 -10.45 70.69 -15.34
CA ASP A 2 -9.88 69.38 -15.75
C ASP A 2 -9.06 68.60 -14.71
N ALA A 3 -9.60 67.49 -14.18
CA ALA A 3 -9.66 66.16 -14.81
C ALA A 3 -8.29 65.47 -14.86
N ALA A 4 -8.13 64.41 -14.05
CA ALA A 4 -7.44 63.18 -14.42
C ALA A 4 -7.69 62.11 -13.34
N ALA A 5 -8.73 61.30 -13.57
CA ALA A 5 -8.91 60.02 -12.92
C ALA A 5 -7.80 59.06 -13.36
N ARG A 6 -7.24 58.28 -12.43
CA ARG A 6 -6.40 57.12 -12.73
C ARG A 6 -7.19 55.86 -12.41
N ASP A 7 -7.65 55.22 -13.49
CA ASP A 7 -8.09 53.83 -13.53
C ASP A 7 -6.89 52.92 -13.23
N THR A 8 -7.04 52.05 -12.24
CA THR A 8 -6.23 50.82 -12.14
C THR A 8 -7.17 49.65 -12.29
N ALA A 9 -7.14 49.06 -13.49
CA ALA A 9 -7.84 47.84 -13.82
C ALA A 9 -7.27 46.67 -13.01
N GLU A 10 -8.11 46.05 -12.21
CA GLU A 10 -7.82 44.83 -11.45
C GLU A 10 -8.09 43.63 -12.38
N GLU A 11 -7.03 43.00 -12.88
CA GLU A 11 -7.11 41.78 -13.69
C GLU A 11 -7.67 40.61 -12.84
N ARG A 12 -8.95 40.30 -13.03
CA ARG A 12 -9.59 39.11 -12.48
C ARG A 12 -9.24 37.90 -13.35
N GLY A 13 -8.25 37.13 -12.92
CA GLY A 13 -7.98 35.80 -13.44
C GLY A 13 -9.18 34.84 -13.29
N PRO A 14 -9.24 33.76 -14.10
CA PRO A 14 -10.41 32.88 -14.14
C PRO A 14 -10.60 32.17 -12.79
N LYS A 15 -11.77 32.39 -12.19
CA LYS A 15 -12.21 31.66 -10.98
C LYS A 15 -12.36 30.17 -11.31
N ALA A 16 -11.51 29.35 -10.72
CA ALA A 16 -11.63 27.90 -10.76
C ALA A 16 -13.01 27.49 -10.20
N ARG A 17 -13.82 26.81 -11.02
CA ARG A 17 -15.04 26.14 -10.57
C ARG A 17 -14.63 24.90 -9.79
N VAL A 18 -14.76 24.95 -8.48
CA VAL A 18 -14.75 23.75 -7.63
C VAL A 18 -16.07 23.00 -7.90
N ILE A 19 -15.99 21.90 -8.64
CA ILE A 19 -17.12 20.99 -8.82
C ILE A 19 -17.11 20.04 -7.63
N PHE A 20 -18.03 20.24 -6.69
CA PHE A 20 -18.33 19.25 -5.65
C PHE A 20 -19.18 18.13 -6.25
N CYS A 21 -18.57 17.00 -6.57
CA CYS A 21 -19.28 15.78 -6.95
C CYS A 21 -19.56 14.90 -5.73
N CYS A 22 -20.55 15.28 -4.91
CA CYS A 22 -21.24 14.35 -4.00
C CYS A 22 -22.69 14.85 -3.80
N PRO A 23 -23.68 14.34 -4.56
CA PRO A 23 -25.06 14.59 -4.21
C PRO A 23 -25.51 13.64 -3.08
N ASN A 24 -25.99 14.23 -1.99
CA ASN A 24 -26.95 13.71 -1.02
C ASN A 24 -26.85 12.21 -0.64
N MET A 25 -26.12 11.92 0.43
CA MET A 25 -26.30 10.69 1.20
C MET A 25 -27.45 10.92 2.19
N SER A 26 -28.64 10.42 1.86
CA SER A 26 -29.73 10.30 2.84
C SER A 26 -29.32 9.30 3.91
N LEU A 27 -29.40 9.71 5.17
CA LEU A 27 -29.25 8.84 6.34
C LEU A 27 -30.33 7.76 6.26
N ILE A 28 -29.91 6.50 6.12
CA ILE A 28 -30.77 5.34 6.31
C ILE A 28 -30.61 4.93 7.77
N ASP A 29 -31.73 4.90 8.49
CA ASP A 29 -31.81 4.42 9.87
C ASP A 29 -31.46 2.92 9.93
N ASP A 30 -30.38 2.61 10.65
CA ASP A 30 -29.99 1.25 11.00
C ASP A 30 -30.89 0.72 12.11
N ASN A 31 -31.90 -0.07 11.73
CA ASN A 31 -32.62 -0.93 12.65
C ASN A 31 -33.18 -2.15 11.91
N THR A 32 -32.33 -3.15 11.62
CA THR A 32 -32.79 -4.55 11.58
C THR A 32 -31.63 -5.49 11.89
N ALA A 33 -31.73 -6.10 13.07
CA ALA A 33 -30.90 -7.21 13.48
C ALA A 33 -31.22 -8.47 12.65
N GLY A 34 -30.17 -9.20 12.29
CA GLY A 34 -30.16 -10.67 12.25
C GLY A 34 -31.01 -11.34 11.17
N ASN A 35 -30.45 -11.48 9.97
CA ASN A 35 -30.67 -12.69 9.16
C ASN A 35 -29.40 -12.99 8.36
N LYS A 36 -28.62 -13.97 8.82
CA LYS A 36 -27.53 -14.56 8.04
C LYS A 36 -28.18 -15.39 6.93
N VAL A 37 -28.26 -14.81 5.74
CA VAL A 37 -28.60 -15.57 4.53
C VAL A 37 -27.41 -16.47 4.20
N PRO A 38 -27.59 -17.79 4.04
CA PRO A 38 -26.51 -18.67 3.61
C PRO A 38 -26.13 -18.30 2.18
N TYR A 39 -24.86 -17.90 1.99
CA TYR A 39 -24.31 -17.61 0.68
C TYR A 39 -24.07 -18.94 -0.06
N GLU A 40 -25.03 -19.35 -0.89
CA GLU A 40 -24.86 -20.46 -1.81
C GLU A 40 -23.75 -20.13 -2.81
N ARG A 41 -22.60 -20.80 -2.67
CA ARG A 41 -21.50 -20.73 -3.62
C ARG A 41 -21.96 -21.39 -4.92
N LYS A 42 -22.39 -20.58 -5.90
CA LYS A 42 -22.69 -21.08 -7.24
C LYS A 42 -21.39 -21.36 -7.96
N ASP A 43 -21.02 -22.63 -8.02
CA ASP A 43 -20.01 -23.13 -8.95
C ASP A 43 -20.48 -22.84 -10.38
N LYS A 44 -19.88 -21.82 -11.00
CA LYS A 44 -20.04 -21.53 -12.43
C LYS A 44 -18.68 -21.54 -13.10
N ASN A 45 -18.34 -22.74 -13.60
CA ASN A 45 -17.33 -22.97 -14.62
C ASN A 45 -17.70 -22.23 -15.91
N ALA A 46 -17.24 -20.99 -16.00
CA ALA A 46 -16.79 -20.31 -17.21
C ALA A 46 -16.01 -19.09 -16.70
N THR A 47 -14.69 -19.07 -16.84
CA THR A 47 -13.82 -17.99 -16.40
C THR A 47 -14.18 -16.74 -17.20
N LYS A 48 -15.16 -15.98 -16.71
CA LYS A 48 -15.51 -14.67 -17.25
C LYS A 48 -14.25 -13.82 -17.11
N LYS A 49 -13.66 -13.41 -18.23
CA LYS A 49 -12.52 -12.50 -18.22
C LYS A 49 -12.88 -11.28 -17.38
N LEU A 50 -12.12 -11.01 -16.32
CA LEU A 50 -12.37 -9.87 -15.45
C LEU A 50 -12.26 -8.59 -16.28
N GLU A 51 -13.29 -7.77 -16.19
CA GLU A 51 -13.32 -6.45 -16.81
C GLU A 51 -12.33 -5.55 -16.06
N CYS A 52 -11.48 -4.82 -16.77
CA CYS A 52 -10.47 -3.95 -16.16
C CYS A 52 -10.71 -2.52 -16.61
N ALA A 53 -10.34 -1.56 -15.77
CA ALA A 53 -10.30 -0.17 -16.19
C ALA A 53 -9.29 -0.02 -17.34
N PRO A 54 -9.56 0.87 -18.32
CA PRO A 54 -8.53 1.25 -19.29
C PRO A 54 -7.41 2.01 -18.58
N SER A 55 -6.18 1.89 -19.10
CA SER A 55 -5.02 2.65 -18.63
C SER A 55 -5.32 4.14 -18.58
N ASN A 56 -5.43 4.68 -17.37
CA ASN A 56 -5.45 6.12 -17.17
C ASN A 56 -4.84 6.47 -15.82
N ASN A 57 -3.72 5.82 -15.49
CA ASN A 57 -2.97 6.14 -14.30
C ASN A 57 -2.11 7.40 -14.55
N LEU A 58 -1.94 8.20 -13.51
CA LEU A 58 -1.06 9.37 -13.52
C LEU A 58 0.32 9.03 -12.95
N ASN A 59 0.69 7.73 -12.91
CA ASN A 59 1.95 7.30 -12.34
C ASN A 59 3.15 7.85 -13.12
N PHE A 60 2.98 8.15 -14.41
CA PHE A 60 4.03 8.78 -15.25
C PHE A 60 4.59 10.09 -14.68
N GLY A 61 3.87 10.75 -13.77
CA GLY A 61 4.35 11.95 -13.07
C GLY A 61 5.31 11.66 -11.91
N PHE A 62 5.46 10.41 -11.49
CA PHE A 62 6.37 9.97 -10.43
C PHE A 62 7.65 9.37 -10.99
N VAL A 63 8.63 9.12 -10.11
CA VAL A 63 9.86 8.44 -10.50
C VAL A 63 9.58 6.95 -10.67
N HIS A 64 9.91 6.40 -11.84
CA HIS A 64 9.79 4.99 -12.15
C HIS A 64 11.11 4.25 -11.92
N PHE A 65 10.99 3.03 -11.40
CA PHE A 65 12.07 2.11 -11.15
C PHE A 65 11.75 0.78 -11.84
N PRO A 66 12.67 0.20 -12.63
CA PRO A 66 12.42 -1.06 -13.30
C PRO A 66 12.03 -2.18 -12.33
N THR A 67 12.71 -2.27 -11.18
CA THR A 67 12.43 -3.27 -10.15
C THR A 67 12.60 -2.67 -8.74
N ALA A 68 12.32 -3.48 -7.71
CA ALA A 68 12.57 -3.08 -6.32
C ALA A 68 14.06 -2.84 -6.03
N HIS A 69 14.98 -3.43 -6.82
CA HIS A 69 16.42 -3.24 -6.63
C HIS A 69 16.83 -1.80 -6.89
N GLU A 70 16.40 -1.22 -8.01
CA GLU A 70 16.73 0.17 -8.36
C GLU A 70 16.07 1.16 -7.39
N MET A 71 14.83 0.89 -6.97
CA MET A 71 14.19 1.71 -5.94
C MET A 71 14.97 1.63 -4.62
N TYR A 72 15.35 0.43 -4.16
CA TYR A 72 16.13 0.26 -2.94
C TYR A 72 17.46 1.03 -3.00
N ALA A 73 18.20 0.91 -4.10
CA ALA A 73 19.45 1.64 -4.31
C ALA A 73 19.24 3.16 -4.24
N HIS A 74 18.17 3.67 -4.87
CA HIS A 74 17.82 5.08 -4.82
C HIS A 74 17.46 5.55 -3.41
N LEU A 75 16.60 4.82 -2.70
CA LEU A 75 16.21 5.15 -1.31
C LEU A 75 17.44 5.21 -0.39
N ARG A 76 18.39 4.28 -0.55
CA ARG A 76 19.64 4.24 0.21
C ARG A 76 20.53 5.44 -0.09
N GLU A 77 20.63 5.83 -1.36
CA GLU A 77 21.46 6.95 -1.80
C GLU A 77 20.93 8.29 -1.27
N ILE A 78 19.63 8.57 -1.42
CA ILE A 78 19.05 9.85 -1.00
C ILE A 78 18.98 10.00 0.53
N THR A 79 19.08 8.89 1.27
CA THR A 79 19.07 8.90 2.74
C THR A 79 20.44 8.72 3.39
N LYS A 80 21.53 8.56 2.62
CA LYS A 80 22.84 8.18 3.19
C LYS A 80 23.32 9.15 4.28
N PRO A 81 24.15 8.69 5.26
CA PRO A 81 24.72 9.56 6.28
C PRO A 81 25.42 10.77 5.64
N GLY A 82 25.09 11.97 6.11
CA GLY A 82 25.54 13.24 5.51
C GLY A 82 24.60 13.81 4.42
N GLY A 83 23.53 13.10 4.06
CA GLY A 83 22.42 13.60 3.24
C GLY A 83 21.26 14.16 4.08
N GLU A 84 20.08 14.28 3.47
CA GLU A 84 18.86 14.63 4.22
C GLU A 84 18.49 13.48 5.16
N PHE A 85 18.71 13.66 6.47
CA PHE A 85 18.43 12.66 7.50
C PHE A 85 16.99 12.10 7.44
N VAL A 86 16.05 12.88 6.90
CA VAL A 86 14.67 12.48 6.64
C VAL A 86 14.19 13.10 5.33
N VAL A 87 13.78 12.27 4.37
CA VAL A 87 13.07 12.70 3.14
C VAL A 87 11.56 12.60 3.37
N ARG A 88 10.81 13.63 2.98
CA ARG A 88 9.34 13.69 3.18
C ARG A 88 8.61 13.46 1.87
N ASN A 89 7.48 12.73 1.94
CA ASN A 89 6.54 12.53 0.83
C ASN A 89 7.18 11.98 -0.45
N PHE A 90 8.07 10.99 -0.31
CA PHE A 90 8.60 10.29 -1.47
C PHE A 90 7.52 9.41 -2.10
N VAL A 91 7.42 9.46 -3.43
CA VAL A 91 6.56 8.56 -4.22
C VAL A 91 7.39 8.00 -5.36
N GLY A 92 7.42 6.68 -5.50
CA GLY A 92 8.06 6.00 -6.61
C GLY A 92 7.24 4.82 -7.09
N VAL A 93 7.42 4.45 -8.35
CA VAL A 93 6.69 3.37 -9.02
C VAL A 93 7.67 2.27 -9.37
N ILE A 94 7.34 1.02 -9.04
CA ILE A 94 8.06 -0.17 -9.48
C ILE A 94 7.28 -0.76 -10.65
N ASP A 95 7.93 -0.81 -11.82
CA ASP A 95 7.30 -1.27 -13.06
C ASP A 95 7.05 -2.79 -13.02
N ASP A 96 8.00 -3.54 -12.46
CA ASP A 96 7.93 -5.00 -12.32
C ASP A 96 8.05 -5.41 -10.85
N ILE A 97 6.91 -5.53 -10.17
CA ILE A 97 6.82 -5.93 -8.76
C ILE A 97 6.70 -7.46 -8.58
N ARG A 98 7.01 -8.27 -9.60
CA ARG A 98 7.00 -9.73 -9.44
C ARG A 98 7.96 -10.16 -8.33
N VAL A 99 7.64 -11.28 -7.67
CA VAL A 99 8.35 -11.74 -6.46
C VAL A 99 9.85 -11.89 -6.73
N GLU A 100 10.23 -12.46 -7.88
CA GLU A 100 11.62 -12.65 -8.28
C GLU A 100 12.38 -11.33 -8.53
N LYS A 101 11.67 -10.26 -8.92
CA LYS A 101 12.22 -8.91 -9.15
C LYS A 101 12.21 -8.06 -7.89
N SER A 102 11.41 -8.47 -6.90
CA SER A 102 11.30 -7.81 -5.60
C SER A 102 12.17 -8.44 -4.52
N LEU A 103 12.85 -9.56 -4.85
CA LEU A 103 13.80 -10.22 -3.98
C LEU A 103 15.14 -9.48 -3.99
N VAL A 104 15.34 -8.60 -3.01
CA VAL A 104 16.59 -7.85 -2.82
C VAL A 104 17.26 -8.32 -1.53
N GLU A 105 18.30 -9.13 -1.69
CA GLU A 105 19.05 -9.68 -0.54
C GLU A 105 20.05 -8.66 0.01
N THR A 106 20.14 -8.59 1.33
CA THR A 106 21.13 -7.77 2.06
C THR A 106 21.70 -8.58 3.21
N GLU A 107 22.77 -8.11 3.84
CA GLU A 107 23.31 -8.76 5.05
C GLU A 107 22.25 -8.85 6.16
N LEU A 108 21.47 -7.78 6.36
CA LEU A 108 20.39 -7.79 7.34
C LEU A 108 19.23 -8.69 6.91
N PHE A 109 18.94 -8.78 5.61
CA PHE A 109 17.84 -9.56 5.05
C PHE A 109 18.32 -10.52 3.95
N PRO A 110 18.96 -11.64 4.33
CA PRO A 110 19.18 -12.74 3.38
C PRO A 110 17.84 -13.34 2.97
N ARG A 111 17.79 -14.05 1.85
CA ARG A 111 16.55 -14.68 1.33
C ARG A 111 15.71 -15.41 2.38
N GLY A 112 16.34 -16.27 3.18
CA GLY A 112 15.61 -17.03 4.21
C GLY A 112 14.91 -16.15 5.25
N ALA A 113 15.48 -14.99 5.59
CA ALA A 113 14.83 -14.02 6.45
C ALA A 113 13.63 -13.37 5.73
N LEU A 114 13.79 -12.97 4.46
CA LEU A 114 12.70 -12.38 3.67
C LEU A 114 11.51 -13.34 3.55
N GLU A 115 11.77 -14.60 3.24
CA GLU A 115 10.77 -15.67 3.15
C GLU A 115 10.07 -15.90 4.50
N TYR A 116 10.83 -15.97 5.60
CA TYR A 116 10.28 -16.12 6.95
C TYR A 116 9.31 -14.98 7.32
N TYR A 117 9.75 -13.73 7.20
CA TYR A 117 8.91 -12.58 7.57
C TYR A 117 7.70 -12.46 6.65
N THR A 118 7.82 -12.88 5.39
CA THR A 118 6.71 -12.92 4.44
C THR A 118 5.68 -13.96 4.83
N LYS A 119 6.08 -15.22 5.08
CA LYS A 119 5.18 -16.26 5.57
C LYS A 119 4.47 -15.80 6.84
N LYS A 120 5.23 -15.26 7.78
CA LYS A 120 4.72 -14.74 9.04
C LYS A 120 3.65 -13.65 8.84
N ASN A 121 3.92 -12.65 7.99
CA ASN A 121 2.99 -11.55 7.74
C ASN A 121 1.80 -11.97 6.88
N MET A 122 1.97 -12.94 6.00
CA MET A 122 0.86 -13.57 5.27
C MET A 122 -0.01 -14.42 6.20
N GLY A 123 0.45 -14.81 7.40
CA GLY A 123 -0.27 -15.78 8.24
C GLY A 123 -0.17 -17.20 7.70
N TRP A 124 0.87 -17.51 6.93
CA TRP A 124 1.20 -18.85 6.45
C TRP A 124 2.04 -19.60 7.47
N ASP A 125 2.08 -20.92 7.32
CA ASP A 125 2.89 -21.79 8.18
C ASP A 125 4.40 -21.51 8.04
N TYR A 126 5.10 -21.52 9.17
CA TYR A 126 6.55 -21.42 9.28
C TYR A 126 7.06 -22.27 10.44
N SER A 127 8.32 -22.70 10.37
CA SER A 127 8.89 -23.61 11.38
C SER A 127 9.41 -22.88 12.62
N GLN A 128 9.55 -23.58 13.75
CA GLN A 128 10.22 -23.04 14.93
C GLN A 128 11.73 -22.83 14.70
N GLU A 129 12.34 -23.61 13.80
CA GLU A 129 13.71 -23.40 13.36
C GLU A 129 13.86 -22.04 12.65
N ASP A 130 12.92 -21.69 11.76
CA ASP A 130 12.90 -20.38 11.10
C ASP A 130 12.74 -19.24 12.12
N VAL A 131 11.91 -19.43 13.15
CA VAL A 131 11.77 -18.44 14.24
C VAL A 131 13.10 -18.23 14.93
N ALA A 132 13.74 -19.31 15.39
CA ALA A 132 15.01 -19.23 16.11
C ALA A 132 16.14 -18.60 15.27
N LYS A 133 16.12 -18.84 13.96
CA LYS A 133 17.14 -18.36 13.02
C LYS A 133 16.92 -16.93 12.55
N TRP A 134 15.67 -16.53 12.31
CA TRP A 134 15.37 -15.32 11.55
C TRP A 134 14.68 -14.20 12.35
N GLN A 135 14.02 -14.51 13.47
CA GLN A 135 13.29 -13.54 14.27
C GLN A 135 14.26 -12.64 15.08
N LEU A 136 14.56 -11.46 14.54
CA LEU A 136 15.42 -10.45 15.16
C LEU A 136 14.68 -9.11 15.36
N ASN A 137 15.00 -8.37 16.43
CA ASN A 137 14.35 -7.09 16.74
C ASN A 137 14.74 -5.98 15.76
N GLU A 138 15.97 -6.04 15.25
CA GLU A 138 16.58 -5.14 14.27
C GLU A 138 15.84 -5.19 12.93
N ARG A 139 15.18 -6.32 12.62
CA ARG A 139 14.44 -6.56 11.37
C ARG A 139 13.01 -6.00 11.36
N GLY A 140 12.69 -5.06 12.23
CA GLY A 140 11.40 -4.35 12.22
C GLY A 140 10.56 -4.49 13.48
N GLY A 141 10.91 -5.39 14.41
CA GLY A 141 10.17 -5.57 15.67
C GLY A 141 8.65 -5.73 15.49
N VAL A 142 7.88 -5.22 16.44
CA VAL A 142 6.41 -5.28 16.43
C VAL A 142 5.78 -4.38 15.36
N GLN A 143 6.43 -3.26 14.99
CA GLN A 143 5.93 -2.34 13.95
C GLN A 143 5.86 -2.98 12.55
N GLY A 144 6.68 -4.00 12.31
CA GLY A 144 6.73 -4.73 11.03
C GLY A 144 5.96 -6.05 11.01
N ASP A 145 5.13 -6.29 12.02
CA ASP A 145 4.28 -7.47 12.14
C ASP A 145 2.85 -7.16 11.65
N TYR A 146 2.45 -7.71 10.51
CA TYR A 146 1.18 -7.38 9.86
C TYR A 146 0.15 -8.49 9.92
N ARG A 147 0.42 -9.57 10.67
CA ARG A 147 -0.35 -10.83 10.60
C ARG A 147 -1.83 -10.73 10.97
N ASP A 148 -2.17 -9.74 11.80
CA ASP A 148 -3.50 -9.59 12.37
C ASP A 148 -4.58 -9.40 11.29
N GLY A 149 -5.51 -10.34 11.22
CA GLY A 149 -6.59 -10.40 10.23
C GLY A 149 -6.13 -10.45 8.76
N MET A 150 -4.88 -10.82 8.46
CA MET A 150 -4.35 -10.68 7.10
C MET A 150 -5.05 -11.58 6.10
N GLN A 151 -5.38 -12.83 6.47
CA GLN A 151 -6.05 -13.77 5.58
C GLN A 151 -7.48 -13.30 5.23
N GLU A 152 -8.20 -12.75 6.20
CA GLU A 152 -9.54 -12.18 6.02
C GLU A 152 -9.49 -10.94 5.12
N LYS A 153 -8.50 -10.07 5.30
CA LYS A 153 -8.31 -8.89 4.43
C LYS A 153 -8.01 -9.29 2.98
N ILE A 154 -7.13 -10.27 2.78
CA ILE A 154 -6.80 -10.80 1.46
C ILE A 154 -8.06 -11.39 0.80
N THR A 155 -8.80 -12.21 1.54
CA THR A 155 -10.07 -12.81 1.06
C THR A 155 -11.07 -11.73 0.67
N ASN A 156 -11.27 -10.70 1.51
CA ASN A 156 -12.17 -9.59 1.20
C ASN A 156 -11.78 -8.82 -0.06
N VAL A 157 -10.48 -8.60 -0.30
CA VAL A 157 -10.01 -7.95 -1.53
C VAL A 157 -10.26 -8.81 -2.76
N ILE A 158 -10.00 -10.12 -2.67
CA ILE A 158 -10.27 -11.06 -3.76
C ILE A 158 -11.77 -11.05 -4.07
N ASP A 159 -12.62 -11.23 -3.06
CA ASP A 159 -14.08 -11.22 -3.22
C ASP A 159 -14.57 -9.90 -3.84
N CYS A 160 -14.03 -8.77 -3.39
CA CYS A 160 -14.34 -7.44 -3.91
C CYS A 160 -13.98 -7.32 -5.40
N LEU A 161 -12.76 -7.69 -5.80
CA LEU A 161 -12.32 -7.55 -7.20
C LEU A 161 -12.91 -8.62 -8.13
N GLN A 162 -13.28 -9.79 -7.61
CA GLN A 162 -14.00 -10.80 -8.40
C GLN A 162 -15.45 -10.36 -8.69
N SER A 163 -16.13 -9.79 -7.69
CA SER A 163 -17.53 -9.35 -7.81
C SER A 163 -17.68 -7.99 -8.49
N GLU A 164 -16.77 -7.06 -8.19
CA GLU A 164 -16.74 -5.69 -8.69
C GLU A 164 -15.31 -5.34 -9.18
N PRO A 165 -14.91 -5.75 -10.38
CA PRO A 165 -13.54 -5.57 -10.88
C PRO A 165 -13.06 -4.11 -10.95
N LEU A 166 -13.98 -3.15 -11.08
CA LEU A 166 -13.71 -1.70 -11.11
C LEU A 166 -13.87 -1.05 -9.72
N SER A 167 -13.95 -1.84 -8.66
CA SER A 167 -14.14 -1.35 -7.30
C SER A 167 -12.96 -0.50 -6.84
N LYS A 168 -13.28 0.64 -6.23
CA LYS A 168 -12.32 1.52 -5.55
C LYS A 168 -12.15 1.17 -4.07
N ARG A 169 -12.74 0.05 -3.62
CA ARG A 169 -12.87 -0.37 -2.21
C ARG A 169 -11.99 -1.57 -1.85
N ALA A 170 -11.24 -2.11 -2.81
CA ALA A 170 -10.31 -3.21 -2.58
C ALA A 170 -9.06 -2.71 -1.85
N VAL A 171 -9.14 -2.64 -0.52
CA VAL A 171 -8.10 -2.07 0.35
C VAL A 171 -7.76 -3.02 1.49
N ILE A 172 -6.47 -3.20 1.78
CA ILE A 172 -5.96 -3.90 2.96
C ILE A 172 -5.44 -2.85 3.97
N PRO A 173 -6.20 -2.55 5.04
CA PRO A 173 -5.76 -1.64 6.09
C PRO A 173 -4.83 -2.33 7.11
N ILE A 174 -3.84 -1.57 7.60
CA ILE A 174 -2.80 -1.99 8.54
C ILE A 174 -2.54 -0.85 9.54
N PRO A 175 -2.72 -1.04 10.86
CA PRO A 175 -3.30 -2.19 11.55
C PRO A 175 -4.81 -2.31 11.33
N PHE A 176 -5.35 -3.46 11.70
CA PHE A 176 -6.78 -3.72 11.75
C PHE A 176 -7.36 -3.18 13.06
N SER A 177 -7.64 -1.88 13.14
CA SER A 177 -8.37 -1.36 14.30
C SER A 177 -9.87 -1.39 13.99
N ASN A 178 -10.60 -2.37 14.52
CA ASN A 178 -12.07 -2.31 14.63
C ASN A 178 -12.52 -1.01 15.35
N ASP A 179 -11.63 -0.43 16.14
CA ASP A 179 -11.88 0.74 16.98
C ASP A 179 -11.56 2.09 16.28
N GLY A 180 -11.03 2.05 15.05
CA GLY A 180 -10.77 3.22 14.23
C GLY A 180 -9.69 4.18 14.76
N SER A 181 -9.59 5.38 14.17
CA SER A 181 -8.58 6.38 14.53
C SER A 181 -8.77 6.99 15.92
N LYS A 182 -9.98 6.89 16.48
CA LYS A 182 -10.34 7.46 17.80
C LYS A 182 -9.55 6.81 18.95
N THR A 183 -9.21 5.54 18.81
CA THR A 183 -8.56 4.75 19.86
C THR A 183 -7.09 4.46 19.58
N ALA A 184 -6.54 5.00 18.49
CA ALA A 184 -5.16 4.80 18.12
C ALA A 184 -4.21 5.39 19.17
N ASP A 185 -3.46 4.54 19.88
CA ASP A 185 -2.42 4.97 20.81
C ASP A 185 -1.08 5.11 20.06
N TRP A 186 -0.58 6.34 19.95
CA TRP A 186 0.70 6.64 19.30
C TRP A 186 1.91 6.08 20.09
N LYS A 187 1.72 5.67 21.36
CA LYS A 187 2.76 5.01 22.17
C LYS A 187 2.81 3.51 21.97
N ASP A 188 1.73 2.90 21.46
CA ASP A 188 1.69 1.47 21.17
C ASP A 188 2.34 1.21 19.81
N GLN A 189 3.58 0.71 19.82
CA GLN A 189 4.30 0.35 18.59
C GLN A 189 3.55 -0.71 17.74
N GLY A 190 2.69 -1.52 18.34
CA GLY A 190 1.80 -2.45 17.66
C GLY A 190 0.73 -1.74 16.83
N GLN A 191 0.23 -0.58 17.25
CA GLN A 191 -0.76 0.19 16.49
C GLN A 191 -0.10 1.13 15.46
N ASN A 192 1.15 1.49 15.70
CA ASN A 192 1.94 2.35 14.82
C ASN A 192 2.70 1.54 13.76
N LYS A 193 1.99 0.72 13.00
CA LYS A 193 2.57 0.01 11.84
C LYS A 193 3.11 0.99 10.79
N CYS A 194 4.19 0.61 10.11
CA CYS A 194 4.80 1.44 9.06
C CYS A 194 3.91 1.54 7.82
N CYS A 195 3.50 0.39 7.27
CA CYS A 195 2.48 0.32 6.25
C CYS A 195 1.12 0.65 6.87
N ARG A 196 0.36 1.50 6.19
CA ARG A 196 -1.00 1.88 6.60
C ARG A 196 -2.05 1.21 5.76
N GLU A 197 -1.87 1.20 4.44
CA GLU A 197 -2.87 0.68 3.52
C GLU A 197 -2.19 0.15 2.25
N LEU A 198 -2.78 -0.91 1.69
CA LEU A 198 -2.50 -1.36 0.32
C LEU A 198 -3.79 -1.25 -0.48
N HIS A 199 -3.78 -0.48 -1.55
CA HIS A 199 -4.94 -0.25 -2.43
C HIS A 199 -4.74 -1.08 -3.69
N LEU A 200 -5.58 -2.08 -3.91
CA LEU A 200 -5.48 -3.00 -5.03
C LEU A 200 -6.55 -2.67 -6.07
N TYR A 201 -6.18 -2.69 -7.34
CA TYR A 201 -7.10 -2.36 -8.42
C TYR A 201 -6.71 -3.05 -9.73
N LEU A 202 -7.70 -3.30 -10.57
CA LEU A 202 -7.52 -3.91 -11.89
C LEU A 202 -7.47 -2.84 -12.97
N GLU A 203 -6.36 -2.79 -13.70
CA GLU A 203 -6.15 -1.86 -14.80
C GLU A 203 -5.34 -2.56 -15.90
N ASP A 204 -5.73 -2.39 -17.16
CA ASP A 204 -5.07 -3.00 -18.33
C ASP A 204 -4.94 -4.53 -18.28
N GLY A 205 -5.89 -5.21 -17.65
CA GLY A 205 -5.82 -6.67 -17.49
C GLY A 205 -4.85 -7.13 -16.40
N LYS A 206 -4.30 -6.21 -15.60
CA LYS A 206 -3.32 -6.50 -14.55
C LYS A 206 -3.80 -6.03 -13.18
N LEU A 207 -3.35 -6.73 -12.14
CA LEU A 207 -3.49 -6.28 -10.76
C LEU A 207 -2.37 -5.29 -10.43
N LYS A 208 -2.73 -4.04 -10.19
CA LYS A 208 -1.83 -2.99 -9.72
C LYS A 208 -2.09 -2.72 -8.23
N CYS A 209 -1.11 -2.12 -7.56
CA CYS A 209 -1.23 -1.82 -6.13
C CYS A 209 -0.54 -0.51 -5.75
N THR A 210 -1.16 0.28 -4.87
CA THR A 210 -0.54 1.44 -4.23
C THR A 210 -0.40 1.16 -2.73
N GLY A 211 0.83 1.20 -2.22
CA GLY A 211 1.10 1.11 -0.79
C GLY A 211 1.33 2.47 -0.15
N ILE A 212 0.63 2.75 0.95
CA ILE A 212 0.79 3.96 1.74
C ILE A 212 1.55 3.62 3.02
N VAL A 213 2.71 4.23 3.19
CA VAL A 213 3.65 3.95 4.28
C VAL A 213 3.96 5.25 5.02
N ARG A 214 3.58 5.33 6.31
CA ARG A 214 3.82 6.54 7.13
C ARG A 214 5.30 6.78 7.42
N MET A 215 6.10 5.71 7.41
CA MET A 215 7.52 5.73 7.73
C MET A 215 8.20 4.52 7.09
N GLN A 216 9.22 4.76 6.26
CA GLN A 216 10.05 3.71 5.68
C GLN A 216 11.50 3.93 6.09
N ASN A 217 12.09 2.88 6.67
CA ASN A 217 13.52 2.79 6.86
C ASN A 217 14.10 2.09 5.62
N ALA A 218 15.06 2.71 4.94
CA ALA A 218 15.64 2.17 3.71
C ALA A 218 16.21 0.76 3.92
N ASN A 219 16.86 0.46 5.05
CA ASN A 219 17.37 -0.90 5.37
C ASN A 219 16.27 -1.95 5.51
N ILE A 220 15.05 -1.54 5.87
CA ILE A 220 13.91 -2.44 6.09
C ILE A 220 13.03 -2.52 4.83
N PHE A 221 13.25 -1.66 3.84
CA PHE A 221 12.46 -1.62 2.59
C PHE A 221 12.38 -2.99 1.93
N VAL A 222 13.51 -3.69 1.81
CA VAL A 222 13.61 -5.00 1.16
C VAL A 222 12.68 -6.05 1.79
N LYS A 223 12.45 -5.98 3.10
CA LYS A 223 11.49 -6.85 3.80
C LYS A 223 10.06 -6.52 3.44
N ASN A 224 9.69 -5.24 3.47
CA ASN A 224 8.32 -4.81 3.18
C ASN A 224 7.96 -5.08 1.72
N ILE A 225 8.87 -4.78 0.79
CA ILE A 225 8.60 -4.92 -0.64
C ILE A 225 8.49 -6.39 -1.06
N HIS A 226 9.30 -7.28 -0.50
CA HIS A 226 9.17 -8.72 -0.74
C HIS A 226 7.81 -9.26 -0.24
N PHE A 227 7.36 -8.80 0.94
CA PHE A 227 6.03 -9.15 1.44
C PHE A 227 4.92 -8.61 0.52
N PHE A 228 4.98 -7.35 0.10
CA PHE A 228 3.96 -6.76 -0.78
C PHE A 228 3.91 -7.45 -2.14
N ALA A 229 5.07 -7.70 -2.76
CA ALA A 229 5.16 -8.44 -4.01
C ALA A 229 4.51 -9.83 -3.90
N THR A 230 4.80 -10.56 -2.81
CA THR A 230 4.21 -11.88 -2.55
C THR A 230 2.70 -11.81 -2.35
N LEU A 231 2.21 -10.78 -1.63
CA LEU A 231 0.77 -10.57 -1.42
C LEU A 231 0.07 -10.25 -2.74
N ILE A 232 0.63 -9.34 -3.54
CA ILE A 232 0.06 -8.93 -4.83
C ILE A 232 0.04 -10.14 -5.79
N ASP A 233 1.14 -10.89 -5.88
CA ASP A 233 1.21 -12.12 -6.68
C ASP A 233 0.17 -13.16 -6.23
N HIS A 234 -0.02 -13.34 -4.93
CA HIS A 234 -1.04 -14.25 -4.39
C HIS A 234 -2.46 -13.82 -4.81
N VAL A 235 -2.81 -12.54 -4.68
CA VAL A 235 -4.12 -12.01 -5.09
C VAL A 235 -4.28 -12.13 -6.62
N ALA A 236 -3.27 -11.76 -7.41
CA ALA A 236 -3.29 -11.85 -8.86
C ALA A 236 -3.56 -13.28 -9.36
N LYS A 237 -2.90 -14.28 -8.75
CA LYS A 237 -3.13 -15.70 -9.03
C LYS A 237 -4.57 -16.14 -8.73
N GLN A 238 -5.15 -15.68 -7.61
CA GLN A 238 -6.54 -15.98 -7.25
C GLN A 238 -7.56 -15.31 -8.18
N LEU A 239 -7.20 -14.16 -8.75
CA LEU A 239 -8.01 -13.44 -9.74
C LEU A 239 -7.80 -13.95 -11.18
N GLY A 240 -6.74 -14.72 -11.44
CA GLY A 240 -6.39 -15.18 -12.78
C GLY A 240 -5.91 -14.06 -13.71
N VAL A 241 -5.19 -13.07 -13.17
CA VAL A 241 -4.63 -11.93 -13.90
C VAL A 241 -3.11 -11.81 -13.69
N ASP A 242 -2.44 -11.05 -14.54
CA ASP A 242 -1.02 -10.75 -14.37
C ASP A 242 -0.81 -9.66 -13.31
N VAL A 243 0.39 -9.64 -12.73
CA VAL A 243 0.84 -8.56 -11.85
C VAL A 243 1.25 -7.35 -12.70
N GLY A 244 0.80 -6.16 -12.27
CA GLY A 244 1.16 -4.88 -12.86
C GLY A 244 2.14 -4.08 -12.00
N GLU A 245 2.06 -2.76 -12.09
CA GLU A 245 2.93 -1.83 -11.37
C GLU A 245 2.58 -1.75 -9.88
N TYR A 246 3.56 -1.34 -9.08
CA TYR A 246 3.38 -1.00 -7.68
C TYR A 246 3.84 0.43 -7.38
N THR A 247 2.95 1.24 -6.81
CA THR A 247 3.28 2.60 -6.35
C THR A 247 3.58 2.58 -4.85
N HIS A 248 4.76 3.06 -4.46
CA HIS A 248 5.21 3.12 -3.08
C HIS A 248 5.21 4.57 -2.57
N TRP A 249 4.21 4.91 -1.75
CA TRP A 249 4.10 6.24 -1.14
C TRP A 249 4.64 6.21 0.28
N ILE A 250 5.70 6.97 0.53
CA ILE A 250 6.35 7.11 1.83
C ILE A 250 6.19 8.55 2.36
N THR A 251 5.52 8.71 3.51
CA THR A 251 5.44 10.03 4.17
C THR A 251 6.79 10.45 4.76
N ASN A 252 7.49 9.53 5.41
CA ASN A 252 8.78 9.78 6.06
C ASN A 252 9.76 8.68 5.68
N LEU A 253 10.85 9.05 5.05
CA LEU A 253 11.88 8.12 4.60
C LEU A 253 13.18 8.44 5.36
N CYS A 254 13.78 7.42 5.96
CA CYS A 254 15.08 7.54 6.63
C CYS A 254 16.03 6.41 6.24
N HIS A 255 17.32 6.61 6.52
CA HIS A 255 18.35 5.61 6.21
C HIS A 255 18.23 4.35 7.06
N ASP A 256 18.13 4.56 8.36
CA ASP A 256 18.14 3.55 9.39
C ASP A 256 17.33 4.04 10.62
N ARG A 257 17.40 3.30 11.73
CA ARG A 257 16.69 3.65 12.98
C ARG A 257 17.37 4.77 13.77
N SER A 258 18.57 5.22 13.38
CA SER A 258 19.31 6.28 14.09
C SER A 258 18.75 7.68 13.81
N ALA A 259 18.01 7.84 12.72
CA ALA A 259 17.61 9.15 12.23
C ALA A 259 16.55 9.90 13.06
N THR A 260 15.84 9.27 14.03
CA THR A 260 15.13 9.93 15.16
C THR A 260 14.30 8.90 15.96
N GLY A 261 14.06 9.20 17.24
CA GLY A 261 13.18 8.44 18.13
C GLY A 261 11.80 8.17 17.51
N CYS A 262 11.41 6.89 17.52
CA CYS A 262 10.07 6.42 17.25
C CYS A 262 9.28 6.29 18.55
#